data_AF-A0A523QLC1-F1
#
_entry.id   AF-A0A523QLC1-F1
#
_cell.length_a   1.000
_cell.length_b   1.000
_cell.length_c   1.000
_cell.angle_alpha   90.00
_cell.angle_beta   90.00
_cell.angle_gamma   90.00
#
_symmetry.space_group_name_H-M   'P 1'
#
loop_
_entity.id
_entity.type
_entity.pdbx_description
1 polymer ?
#
loop_
_entity_poly.entity_id
_entity_poly.type
_entity_poly.pdbx_seq_one_letter_code
_entity_poly.pdbx_strand_id
1 'polypeptide(L)'
;MEKFDPIVEEEKPDWILIQGDTTTTFISALIGFYYKIRIGHIEAGLRTYNKYRPFPEEINRRLTALLTDFHFAPTQRAKSNLVFEGIPEKNIFVTGNTVIDALLITLEKLKKDKSMLQRLNSQFSFLNSKSTKLILVTAHRRE
;
A
#
# COMPACT_ATOMS: atom_id res chain seq x y z
N MET A 1 -18.07 -1.22 11.85
CA MET A 1 -17.82 -2.47 12.60
C MET A 1 -18.85 -3.51 12.20
N GLU A 2 -20.15 -3.21 12.26
CA GLU A 2 -21.25 -4.13 11.85
C GLU A 2 -21.05 -4.99 10.59
N LYS A 3 -20.37 -4.49 9.54
CA LYS A 3 -20.09 -5.29 8.34
C LYS A 3 -18.83 -6.15 8.40
N PHE A 4 -17.89 -5.80 9.27
CA PHE A 4 -16.59 -6.45 9.44
C PHE A 4 -16.61 -7.44 10.61
N ASP A 5 -17.37 -7.15 11.66
CA ASP A 5 -17.50 -8.00 12.85
C ASP A 5 -17.94 -9.43 12.51
N PRO A 6 -18.97 -9.66 11.66
CA PRO A 6 -19.37 -11.02 11.29
C PRO A 6 -18.26 -11.79 10.59
N ILE A 7 -17.45 -11.11 9.77
CA ILE A 7 -16.33 -11.72 9.04
C ILE A 7 -15.24 -12.15 10.02
N VAL A 8 -14.92 -11.31 11.01
CA VAL A 8 -13.90 -11.64 12.02
C VAL A 8 -14.34 -12.80 12.90
N GLU A 9 -15.61 -12.84 13.27
CA GLU A 9 -16.18 -13.93 14.07
C GLU A 9 -16.24 -15.26 13.32
N GLU A 10 -16.52 -15.22 12.01
CA GLU A 10 -16.56 -16.38 11.13
C GLU A 10 -15.15 -16.90 10.80
N GLU A 11 -14.29 -16.04 10.26
CA GLU A 11 -12.96 -16.42 9.73
C GLU A 11 -11.92 -16.64 10.83
N LYS A 12 -12.08 -15.98 11.99
CA LYS A 12 -11.16 -16.03 13.15
C LYS A 12 -9.67 -15.96 12.74
N PRO A 13 -9.27 -14.91 12.00
CA PRO A 13 -7.92 -14.87 11.45
C PRO A 13 -6.89 -14.66 12.57
N ASP A 14 -5.74 -15.32 12.44
CA ASP A 14 -4.57 -15.05 13.29
C ASP A 14 -3.95 -13.68 13.00
N TRP A 15 -4.12 -13.19 11.77
CA TRP A 15 -3.55 -11.95 11.26
C TRP A 15 -4.50 -11.20 10.34
N ILE A 16 -4.51 -9.87 10.46
CA ILE A 16 -5.12 -8.96 9.50
C ILE A 16 -4.01 -8.20 8.79
N LEU A 17 -3.97 -8.27 7.46
CA LEU A 17 -3.07 -7.48 6.64
C LEU A 17 -3.80 -6.26 6.10
N ILE A 18 -3.22 -5.09 6.32
CA ILE A 18 -3.73 -3.80 5.88
C ILE A 18 -2.68 -3.08 5.04
N GLN A 19 -3.10 -2.22 4.11
CA GLN A 19 -2.18 -1.54 3.21
C GLN A 19 -2.44 -0.03 3.18
N GLY A 20 -1.36 0.76 3.14
CA GLY A 20 -1.42 2.19 2.83
C GLY A 20 -1.93 3.05 3.99
N ASP A 21 -2.76 4.05 3.66
CA ASP A 21 -3.09 5.18 4.54
C ASP A 21 -4.56 5.62 4.47
N THR A 22 -5.42 4.77 3.91
CA THR A 22 -6.86 5.06 3.79
C THR A 22 -7.57 4.97 5.15
N THR A 23 -8.78 5.54 5.23
CA THR A 23 -9.62 5.37 6.42
C THR A 23 -9.96 3.90 6.67
N THR A 24 -10.13 3.10 5.61
CA THR A 24 -10.35 1.65 5.73
C THR A 24 -9.17 0.98 6.42
N THR A 25 -7.94 1.33 6.05
CA THR A 25 -6.70 0.83 6.67
C THR A 25 -6.72 1.06 8.18
N PHE A 26 -7.00 2.30 8.59
CA PHE A 26 -7.05 2.66 10.01
C PHE A 26 -8.17 1.93 10.76
N ILE A 27 -9.38 1.90 10.20
CA ILE A 27 -10.52 1.24 10.84
C ILE A 27 -10.31 -0.27 10.95
N SER A 28 -9.72 -0.92 9.94
CA SER A 28 -9.36 -2.34 10.00
C SER A 28 -8.32 -2.64 11.07
N ALA A 29 -7.31 -1.76 11.24
CA ALA A 29 -6.35 -1.87 12.35
C ALA A 29 -7.04 -1.74 13.72
N LEU A 30 -7.96 -0.79 13.85
CA LEU A 30 -8.70 -0.58 15.10
C LEU A 30 -9.58 -1.79 15.44
N ILE A 31 -10.20 -2.41 14.45
CA ILE A 31 -10.99 -3.63 14.63
C ILE A 31 -10.08 -4.79 15.05
N GLY A 32 -8.95 -5.01 14.35
CA GLY A 32 -7.97 -6.03 14.75
C GLY A 32 -7.52 -5.87 16.20
N PHE A 33 -7.27 -4.63 16.63
CA PHE A 33 -6.95 -4.32 18.02
C PHE A 33 -8.07 -4.71 18.99
N TYR A 34 -9.33 -4.37 18.70
CA TYR A 34 -10.47 -4.73 19.57
C TYR A 34 -10.68 -6.24 19.70
N TYR A 35 -10.48 -6.97 18.61
CA TYR A 35 -10.59 -8.43 18.60
C TYR A 35 -9.31 -9.15 19.03
N LYS A 36 -8.25 -8.40 19.41
CA LYS A 36 -6.94 -8.92 19.81
C LYS A 36 -6.27 -9.79 18.74
N ILE A 37 -6.47 -9.43 17.47
CA ILE A 37 -5.90 -10.07 16.30
C ILE A 37 -4.64 -9.31 15.90
N ARG A 38 -3.61 -10.05 15.47
CA ARG A 38 -2.34 -9.44 15.08
C ARG A 38 -2.49 -8.67 13.76
N ILE A 39 -1.76 -7.57 13.62
CA ILE A 39 -1.89 -6.67 12.47
C ILE A 39 -0.54 -6.55 11.76
N GLY A 40 -0.57 -6.73 10.43
CA GLY A 40 0.55 -6.47 9.55
C GLY A 40 0.26 -5.29 8.62
N HIS A 41 1.06 -4.22 8.68
CA HIS A 41 0.89 -3.02 7.86
C HIS A 41 1.84 -3.03 6.67
N ILE A 42 1.28 -3.26 5.49
CA ILE A 42 1.96 -3.16 4.19
C ILE A 42 2.08 -1.69 3.80
N GLU A 43 3.25 -1.30 3.30
CA GLU A 43 3.58 0.08 2.94
C GLU A 43 3.66 1.02 4.17
N ALA A 44 4.15 0.48 5.28
CA ALA A 44 4.26 1.24 6.53
C ALA A 44 5.36 2.31 6.48
N GLY A 45 5.16 3.40 7.24
CA GLY A 45 6.24 4.35 7.57
C GLY A 45 6.44 5.55 6.63
N LEU A 46 5.60 5.74 5.60
CA LEU A 46 5.59 7.00 4.85
C LEU A 46 5.08 8.15 5.73
N ARG A 47 5.71 9.33 5.69
CA ARG A 47 5.33 10.49 6.52
C ARG A 47 5.53 11.80 5.78
N THR A 48 4.60 12.73 5.98
CA THR A 48 4.78 14.16 5.67
C THR A 48 4.97 15.00 6.93
N TYR A 49 4.60 14.48 8.10
CA TYR A 49 4.54 15.17 9.39
C TYR A 49 3.60 16.39 9.40
N ASN A 50 2.73 16.53 8.40
CA ASN A 50 1.68 17.54 8.36
C ASN A 50 0.31 16.85 8.45
N LYS A 51 -0.33 16.95 9.63
CA LYS A 51 -1.62 16.29 9.89
C LYS A 51 -2.77 16.67 8.95
N TYR A 52 -2.64 17.77 8.21
CA TYR A 52 -3.64 18.23 7.25
C TYR A 52 -3.18 18.07 5.79
N ARG A 53 -2.00 17.48 5.54
CA ARG A 53 -1.46 17.30 4.19
C ARG A 53 -0.56 16.06 4.08
N PRO A 54 -1.00 15.01 3.36
CA PRO A 54 -2.35 14.79 2.83
C PRO A 54 -3.39 14.58 3.96
N PHE A 55 -4.67 14.89 3.69
CA PHE A 55 -5.77 14.75 4.64
C PHE A 55 -6.85 13.79 4.12
N PRO A 56 -7.24 12.76 4.89
CA PRO A 56 -6.85 12.42 6.28
C PRO A 56 -5.62 11.47 6.41
N GLU A 57 -4.93 11.18 5.31
CA GLU A 57 -4.03 10.05 5.17
C GLU A 57 -2.80 10.13 6.11
N GLU A 58 -2.27 11.32 6.39
CA GLU A 58 -1.15 11.46 7.34
C GLU A 58 -1.53 11.01 8.76
N ILE A 59 -2.75 11.27 9.22
CA ILE A 59 -3.19 10.83 10.54
C ILE A 59 -3.54 9.34 10.51
N ASN A 60 -4.24 8.87 9.47
CA ASN A 60 -4.57 7.46 9.32
C ASN A 60 -3.33 6.57 9.42
N ARG A 61 -2.27 6.86 8.67
CA ARG A 61 -1.04 6.03 8.66
C ARG A 61 -0.25 6.07 9.96
N ARG A 62 -0.36 7.15 10.75
CA ARG A 62 0.31 7.29 12.04
C ARG A 62 -0.44 6.55 13.14
N LEU A 63 -1.77 6.68 13.19
CA LEU A 63 -2.60 5.93 14.13
C LEU A 63 -2.55 4.43 13.84
N THR A 64 -2.60 4.05 12.56
CA THR A 64 -2.44 2.66 12.11
C THR A 64 -1.14 2.06 12.63
N ALA A 65 -0.03 2.81 12.59
CA ALA A 65 1.27 2.30 13.01
C ALA A 65 1.30 1.94 14.51
N LEU A 66 0.57 2.66 15.36
CA LEU A 66 0.52 2.35 16.80
C LEU A 66 -0.28 1.07 17.11
N LEU A 67 -1.18 0.68 16.21
CA LEU A 67 -2.03 -0.50 16.36
C LEU A 67 -1.42 -1.75 15.71
N THR A 68 -0.29 -1.61 15.02
CA THR A 68 0.29 -2.67 14.18
C THR A 68 1.36 -3.46 14.92
N ASP A 69 1.38 -4.78 14.74
CA ASP A 69 2.43 -5.65 15.29
C ASP A 69 3.67 -5.71 14.39
N PHE A 70 3.47 -5.87 13.07
CA PHE A 70 4.55 -5.92 12.08
C PHE A 70 4.38 -4.88 10.97
N HIS A 71 5.49 -4.21 10.66
CA HIS A 71 5.54 -3.15 9.66
C HIS A 71 6.39 -3.56 8.47
N PHE A 72 5.78 -3.60 7.28
CA PHE A 72 6.47 -3.85 6.02
C PHE A 72 6.73 -2.51 5.32
N ALA A 73 7.88 -1.92 5.63
CA ALA A 73 8.29 -0.63 5.13
C ALA A 73 8.86 -0.74 3.71
N PRO A 74 8.48 0.15 2.77
CA PRO A 74 8.94 0.07 1.39
C PRO A 74 10.40 0.51 1.21
N THR A 75 10.94 1.31 2.13
CA THR A 75 12.28 1.87 2.04
C THR A 75 12.93 2.01 3.41
N GLN A 76 14.25 2.17 3.44
CA GLN A 76 14.98 2.48 4.67
C GLN A 76 14.50 3.79 5.32
N ARG A 77 14.14 4.80 4.53
CA ARG A 77 13.58 6.07 5.02
C ARG A 77 12.26 5.84 5.77
N ALA A 78 11.39 4.99 5.23
CA ALA A 78 10.12 4.66 5.88
C ALA A 78 10.34 3.89 7.20
N LYS A 79 11.31 2.97 7.24
CA LYS A 79 11.76 2.34 8.49
C LYS A 79 12.25 3.39 9.50
N SER A 80 13.11 4.31 9.10
CA SER A 80 13.63 5.36 9.99
C SER A 80 12.52 6.23 10.58
N ASN A 81 11.48 6.56 9.82
CA ASN A 81 10.32 7.29 10.32
C ASN A 81 9.59 6.52 11.44
N LEU A 82 9.38 5.21 11.28
CA LEU A 82 8.73 4.37 12.29
C LEU A 82 9.57 4.27 13.57
N VAL A 83 10.89 4.08 13.42
CA VAL A 83 11.82 4.06 14.55
C VAL A 83 11.81 5.39 15.31
N PHE A 84 11.79 6.51 14.58
CA PHE A 84 11.68 7.84 15.17
C PHE A 84 10.38 8.04 15.96
N GLU A 85 9.29 7.39 15.55
CA GLU A 85 8.01 7.39 16.26
C GLU A 85 7.95 6.36 17.42
N GLY A 86 9.06 5.66 17.71
CA GLY A 86 9.17 4.73 18.84
C GLY A 86 8.76 3.30 18.56
N ILE A 87 8.50 2.94 17.29
CA ILE A 87 8.22 1.55 16.92
C ILE A 87 9.50 0.71 17.04
N PRO A 88 9.48 -0.44 17.77
CA PRO A 88 10.66 -1.27 17.93
C PRO A 88 11.20 -1.80 16.60
N GLU A 89 12.52 -1.67 16.37
CA GLU A 89 13.14 -2.11 15.12
C GLU A 89 12.91 -3.58 14.76
N LYS A 90 12.82 -4.46 15.77
CA LYS A 90 12.55 -5.89 15.59
C LYS A 90 11.18 -6.19 14.93
N ASN A 91 10.27 -5.21 14.92
CA ASN A 91 8.94 -5.31 14.33
C ASN A 91 8.87 -4.67 12.93
N ILE A 92 9.98 -4.12 12.42
CA ILE A 92 10.01 -3.39 11.15
C ILE A 92 10.88 -4.12 10.13
N PHE A 93 10.30 -4.45 8.99
CA PHE A 93 10.94 -5.15 7.89
C PHE A 93 10.96 -4.24 6.66
N VAL A 94 12.13 -4.05 6.04
CA VAL A 94 12.23 -3.31 4.78
C VAL A 94 12.04 -4.31 3.64
N THR A 95 10.92 -4.24 2.94
CA THR A 95 10.49 -5.24 1.95
C THR A 95 10.51 -4.75 0.50
N GLY A 96 10.60 -3.43 0.29
CA GLY A 96 10.18 -2.84 -0.99
C GLY A 96 8.67 -2.63 -1.06
N ASN A 97 8.19 -2.05 -2.16
CA ASN A 97 6.77 -1.76 -2.37
C ASN A 97 6.16 -2.74 -3.39
N THR A 98 5.04 -3.35 -3.02
CA THR A 98 4.31 -4.36 -3.82
C THR A 98 3.78 -3.82 -5.15
N VAL A 99 3.77 -2.50 -5.37
CA VAL A 99 3.44 -1.90 -6.66
C VAL A 99 4.40 -2.35 -7.77
N ILE A 100 5.67 -2.63 -7.43
CA ILE A 100 6.65 -3.13 -8.40
C ILE A 100 6.34 -4.58 -8.78
N ASP A 101 5.98 -5.41 -7.81
CA ASP A 101 5.53 -6.79 -8.04
C ASP A 101 4.29 -6.80 -8.96
N ALA A 102 3.31 -5.94 -8.69
CA ALA A 102 2.12 -5.81 -9.52
C ALA A 102 2.45 -5.40 -10.96
N LEU A 103 3.40 -4.49 -11.16
CA LEU A 103 3.90 -4.11 -12.48
C LEU A 103 4.53 -5.31 -13.20
N LEU A 104 5.43 -6.02 -12.54
CA LEU A 104 6.13 -7.18 -13.12
C LEU A 104 5.15 -8.30 -13.50
N ILE A 105 4.21 -8.63 -12.61
CA ILE A 105 3.13 -9.61 -12.86
C ILE A 105 2.30 -9.20 -14.09
N THR A 106 1.98 -7.90 -14.21
CA THR A 106 1.20 -7.39 -15.35
C THR A 106 2.00 -7.51 -16.65
N LEU A 107 3.28 -7.16 -16.64
CA LEU A 107 4.16 -7.31 -17.81
C LEU A 107 4.30 -8.77 -18.24
N GLU A 108 4.40 -9.70 -17.29
CA GLU A 108 4.46 -11.13 -17.60
C GLU A 108 3.16 -11.64 -18.23
N LYS A 109 2.00 -11.23 -17.72
CA LYS A 109 0.70 -11.57 -18.31
C LYS A 109 0.61 -11.07 -19.76
N LEU A 110 1.06 -9.84 -20.02
CA LEU A 110 1.08 -9.27 -21.38
C LEU A 110 2.03 -9.99 -22.33
N LYS A 111 3.16 -10.49 -21.85
CA LYS A 111 4.08 -11.30 -22.67
C LYS A 111 3.47 -12.65 -23.06
N LYS A 112 2.64 -13.24 -22.18
CA LYS A 112 1.98 -14.54 -22.42
C LYS A 112 0.72 -14.40 -23.29
N ASP A 113 -0.03 -13.32 -23.16
CA ASP A 113 -1.25 -13.05 -23.94
C ASP A 113 -0.97 -12.15 -25.16
N LYS A 114 -0.63 -12.79 -26.28
CA LYS A 114 -0.36 -12.09 -27.56
C LYS A 114 -1.58 -11.32 -28.07
N SER A 115 -2.80 -11.77 -27.79
CA SER A 115 -4.02 -11.11 -28.25
C SER A 115 -4.25 -9.79 -27.53
N MET A 116 -4.05 -9.78 -26.21
CA MET A 116 -4.11 -8.57 -25.39
C MET A 116 -3.02 -7.59 -25.80
N LEU A 117 -1.81 -8.07 -26.03
CA LEU A 117 -0.69 -7.23 -26.47
C LEU A 117 -0.96 -6.59 -27.84
N GLN A 118 -1.51 -7.33 -28.81
CA GLN A 118 -1.92 -6.77 -30.09
C GLN A 118 -3.00 -5.69 -29.93
N ARG A 119 -4.03 -5.94 -29.12
CA ARG A 119 -5.09 -4.97 -28.84
C ARG A 119 -4.54 -3.67 -28.24
N LEU A 120 -3.63 -3.77 -27.27
CA LEU A 120 -2.98 -2.60 -26.65
C LEU A 120 -2.10 -1.85 -27.64
N ASN A 121 -1.32 -2.56 -28.46
CA ASN A 121 -0.49 -1.94 -29.50
C ASN A 121 -1.33 -1.20 -30.55
N SER A 122 -2.50 -1.73 -30.91
CA SER A 122 -3.44 -1.04 -31.79
C SER A 122 -4.05 0.19 -31.13
N GLN A 123 -4.54 0.05 -29.89
CA GLN A 123 -5.17 1.13 -29.13
C GLN A 123 -4.21 2.30 -28.85
N PHE A 124 -2.97 1.99 -28.51
CA PHE A 124 -1.92 2.95 -28.18
C PHE A 124 -0.87 3.07 -29.28
N SER A 125 -1.27 2.88 -30.54
CA SER A 125 -0.37 2.93 -31.71
C SER A 125 0.40 4.24 -31.82
N PHE A 126 -0.17 5.35 -31.32
CA PHE A 126 0.49 6.66 -31.24
C PHE A 126 1.75 6.67 -30.34
N LEU A 127 1.90 5.72 -29.41
CA LEU A 127 3.10 5.56 -28.59
C LEU A 127 4.27 4.90 -29.35
N ASN A 128 4.00 4.17 -30.44
CA ASN A 128 5.01 3.39 -31.18
C ASN A 128 5.66 4.17 -32.35
N SER A 129 5.42 5.48 -32.46
CA SER A 129 5.97 6.31 -33.52
C SER A 129 7.43 6.68 -33.22
N LYS A 130 8.36 6.28 -34.10
CA LYS A 130 9.79 6.63 -34.00
C LYS A 130 10.07 8.14 -34.05
N SER A 131 9.13 8.95 -34.53
CA SER A 131 9.25 10.41 -34.59
C SER A 131 8.66 11.13 -33.38
N THR A 132 7.99 10.42 -32.47
CA THR A 132 7.32 11.03 -31.32
C THR A 132 8.22 11.01 -30.08
N LYS A 133 8.53 12.18 -29.52
CA LYS A 133 9.16 12.29 -28.21
C LYS A 133 8.10 12.07 -27.13
N LEU A 134 8.28 11.07 -26.28
CA LEU A 134 7.36 10.73 -25.20
C LEU A 134 7.89 11.21 -23.85
N ILE A 135 7.01 11.78 -23.04
CA ILE A 135 7.27 12.09 -21.63
C ILE A 135 6.23 11.34 -20.80
N LEU A 136 6.67 10.50 -19.87
CA LEU A 136 5.79 9.88 -18.88
C LEU A 136 5.78 10.76 -17.63
N VAL A 137 4.61 11.33 -17.32
CA VAL A 137 4.39 12.09 -16.08
C VAL A 137 3.41 11.32 -15.22
N THR A 138 3.86 10.87 -14.05
CA THR A 138 2.99 10.34 -13.01
C THR A 138 2.64 11.47 -12.05
N ALA A 139 1.45 12.03 -12.20
CA ALA A 139 0.93 13.00 -11.25
C ALA A 139 0.10 12.24 -10.19
N HIS A 140 0.58 12.22 -8.95
CA HIS A 140 -0.30 11.90 -7.83
C HIS A 140 -1.22 13.10 -7.59
N ARG A 141 -2.52 12.87 -7.44
CA ARG A 141 -3.44 13.95 -7.08
C ARG A 141 -2.89 14.64 -5.82
N ARG A 142 -2.83 15.96 -5.83
CA ARG A 142 -2.72 16.73 -4.60
C ARG A 142 -4.03 16.49 -3.85
N GLU A 143 -3.97 15.76 -2.74
CA GLU A 143 -5.00 15.80 -1.70
C GLU A 143 -4.85 17.12 -0.91
#